data_AF-A0A4Z0BPD8-F1
#
_entry.id   AF-A0A4Z0BPD8-F1
#
_cell.length_a   1.000
_cell.length_b   1.000
_cell.length_c   1.000
_cell.angle_alpha   90.00
_cell.angle_beta   90.00
_cell.angle_gamma   90.00
#
_symmetry.space_group_name_H-M   'P 1'
#
loop_
_entity.id
_entity.type
_entity.pdbx_description
1 polymer ?
#
loop_
_entity_poly.entity_id
_entity_poly.type
_entity_poly.pdbx_seq_one_letter_code
_entity_poly.pdbx_strand_id
1 'polypeptide(L)'
;MQLAVDAAPAVILFDRKLKDRIEAQAYGMLTEPERTAVERSLPEEIRWLAVYPEVKWRSAPDMFWRRFAVLTARKEHAPAWIDDRFVDLLLGLPLGAAPTPLMLAVERGQCTLRTQLTPGDRWHLDTLDAILAHACDRAARTFPRART
;
A
#
# COMPACT_ATOMS: atom_id res chain seq x y z
N MET A 1 -30.38 0.27 -6.34
CA MET A 1 -29.25 1.20 -6.17
C MET A 1 -28.60 0.89 -4.83
N GLN A 2 -27.45 0.22 -4.83
CA GLN A 2 -26.72 -0.10 -3.60
C GLN A 2 -25.24 -0.24 -3.92
N LEU A 3 -24.44 0.76 -3.53
CA LEU A 3 -22.99 0.66 -3.54
C LEU A 3 -22.58 -0.12 -2.29
N ALA A 4 -22.53 -1.44 -2.40
CA ALA A 4 -21.88 -2.29 -1.40
C ALA A 4 -20.37 -2.30 -1.66
N VAL A 5 -19.69 -1.19 -1.36
CA VAL A 5 -18.22 -1.19 -1.23
C VAL A 5 -17.88 -1.28 0.25
N ASP A 6 -18.31 -2.37 0.88
CA ASP A 6 -17.91 -2.74 2.24
C ASP A 6 -16.67 -3.63 2.18
N ALA A 7 -15.53 -3.04 1.81
CA ALA A 7 -14.22 -3.68 1.91
C ALA A 7 -13.18 -2.64 2.28
N ALA A 8 -13.21 -2.15 3.52
CA ALA A 8 -12.17 -1.24 3.96
C ALA A 8 -10.85 -2.01 4.17
N PRO A 9 -9.73 -1.62 3.53
CA PRO A 9 -8.42 -2.12 3.90
C PRO A 9 -8.16 -1.89 5.39
N ALA A 10 -7.55 -2.90 6.02
CA ALA A 10 -7.08 -2.79 7.39
C ALA A 10 -5.87 -1.84 7.45
N VAL A 11 -4.91 -2.03 6.54
CA VAL A 11 -3.74 -1.16 6.36
C VAL A 11 -3.28 -1.24 4.91
N ILE A 12 -2.83 -0.11 4.36
CA ILE A 12 -2.15 -0.02 3.06
C ILE A 12 -0.79 0.63 3.26
N LEU A 13 0.21 0.15 2.55
CA LEU A 13 1.54 0.72 2.48
C LEU A 13 1.90 1.02 1.03
N PHE A 14 2.39 2.23 0.80
CA PHE A 14 2.86 2.71 -0.50
C PHE A 14 4.32 3.14 -0.41
N ASP A 15 5.09 2.94 -1.48
CA ASP A 15 6.26 3.78 -1.74
C ASP A 15 5.81 5.25 -1.93
N ARG A 16 6.54 6.19 -1.33
CA ARG A 16 6.26 7.63 -1.42
C ARG A 16 6.19 8.10 -2.86
N LYS A 17 7.14 7.70 -3.72
CA LYS A 17 7.14 8.11 -5.13
C LYS A 17 5.94 7.55 -5.88
N LEU A 18 5.48 6.34 -5.52
CA LEU A 18 4.27 5.77 -6.09
C LEU A 18 3.03 6.57 -5.66
N LYS A 19 2.91 6.89 -4.37
CA LYS A 19 1.85 7.73 -3.83
C LYS A 19 1.78 9.08 -4.54
N ASP A 20 2.90 9.79 -4.64
CA ASP A 20 2.98 11.11 -5.27
C ASP A 20 2.56 11.06 -6.75
N ARG A 21 2.94 10.00 -7.48
CA ARG A 21 2.52 9.78 -8.87
C ARG A 21 1.01 9.56 -9.00
N ILE A 22 0.43 8.77 -8.11
CA ILE A 22 -1.01 8.50 -8.12
C ILE A 22 -1.80 9.77 -7.78
N GLU A 23 -1.33 10.57 -6.81
CA GLU A 23 -1.95 11.85 -6.45
C GLU A 23 -1.89 12.86 -7.59
N ALA A 24 -0.76 12.96 -8.29
CA ALA A 24 -0.63 13.79 -9.48
C ALA A 24 -1.57 13.35 -10.61
N GLN A 25 -1.72 12.03 -10.83
CA GLN A 25 -2.65 11.49 -11.80
C GLN A 25 -4.11 11.79 -11.41
N ALA A 26 -4.46 11.67 -10.14
CA ALA A 26 -5.79 11.99 -9.63
C ALA A 26 -6.13 13.46 -9.85
N TYR A 27 -5.18 14.37 -9.61
CA TYR A 27 -5.36 15.79 -9.90
C TYR A 27 -5.62 16.05 -11.39
N GLY A 28 -4.81 15.46 -12.28
CA GLY A 28 -4.98 15.59 -13.74
C GLY A 28 -6.35 15.12 -14.23
N MET A 29 -6.86 14.01 -13.69
CA MET A 29 -8.20 13.48 -14.01
C MET A 29 -9.34 14.40 -13.57
N LEU A 30 -9.15 15.21 -12.52
CA LEU A 30 -10.16 16.13 -12.00
C LEU A 30 -10.15 17.50 -12.70
N THR A 31 -9.02 17.88 -13.33
CA THR A 31 -8.85 19.21 -13.96
C THR A 31 -9.09 19.26 -15.46
N GLU A 32 -9.28 18.13 -16.16
CA GLU A 32 -9.57 18.09 -17.59
C GLU A 32 -11.10 18.03 -17.86
N PRO A 33 -11.75 19.13 -18.30
CA PRO A 33 -13.21 19.22 -18.38
C PRO A 33 -13.85 18.55 -19.61
N GLU A 34 -13.11 17.88 -20.48
CA GLU A 34 -13.60 17.45 -21.80
C GLU A 34 -13.49 15.95 -22.11
N ARG A 35 -13.81 15.09 -21.14
CA ARG A 35 -14.11 13.67 -21.43
C ARG A 35 -15.50 13.28 -20.97
N THR A 36 -16.44 13.42 -21.90
CA THR A 36 -17.74 12.75 -21.92
C THR A 36 -17.55 11.24 -21.73
N ALA A 37 -18.32 10.66 -20.80
CA ALA A 37 -18.33 9.26 -20.37
C ALA A 37 -17.22 8.81 -19.39
N VAL A 38 -17.14 9.47 -18.22
CA VAL A 38 -16.54 8.86 -17.01
C VAL A 38 -17.62 8.11 -16.24
N GLU A 39 -18.17 7.06 -16.84
CA GLU A 39 -18.59 5.89 -16.04
C GLU A 39 -17.33 5.07 -15.78
N ARG A 40 -16.46 5.54 -14.88
CA ARG A 40 -15.37 4.73 -14.34
C ARG A 40 -15.23 5.08 -12.88
N SER A 41 -15.61 4.15 -12.00
CA SER A 41 -15.19 4.15 -10.61
C SER A 41 -13.71 4.54 -10.54
N LEU A 42 -13.34 5.49 -9.68
CA LEU A 42 -11.94 5.83 -9.45
C LEU A 42 -11.10 4.55 -9.30
N PRO A 43 -9.90 4.49 -9.92
CA PRO A 43 -8.93 3.44 -9.63
C PRO A 43 -8.83 3.23 -8.13
N GLU A 44 -8.74 1.97 -7.72
CA GLU A 44 -8.81 1.56 -6.33
C GLU A 44 -7.78 2.29 -5.45
N GLU A 45 -6.59 2.51 -5.99
CA GLU A 45 -5.49 3.19 -5.32
C GLU A 45 -5.78 4.68 -5.07
N ILE A 46 -6.45 5.34 -6.03
CA ILE A 46 -6.92 6.73 -5.88
C ILE A 46 -8.01 6.80 -4.82
N ARG A 47 -8.93 5.83 -4.81
CA ARG A 47 -9.97 5.75 -3.78
C ARG A 47 -9.35 5.62 -2.39
N TRP A 48 -8.36 4.75 -2.23
CA TRP A 48 -7.70 4.57 -0.95
C TRP A 48 -7.01 5.85 -0.45
N LEU A 49 -6.29 6.55 -1.32
CA LEU A 49 -5.65 7.82 -0.98
C LEU A 49 -6.65 8.91 -0.59
N ALA A 50 -7.84 8.90 -1.19
CA ALA A 50 -8.90 9.84 -0.84
C ALA A 50 -9.62 9.50 0.48
N VAL A 51 -9.68 8.21 0.85
CA VAL A 51 -10.50 7.73 1.97
C VAL A 51 -9.69 7.52 3.25
N TYR A 52 -8.46 7.01 3.15
CA TYR A 52 -7.69 6.59 4.32
C TYR A 52 -6.60 7.60 4.66
N PRO A 53 -6.56 8.11 5.90
CA PRO A 53 -5.53 9.05 6.31
C PRO A 53 -4.17 8.36 6.39
N GLU A 54 -3.11 9.12 6.08
CA GLU A 54 -1.74 8.69 6.34
C GLU A 54 -1.46 8.72 7.85
N VAL A 55 -0.86 7.66 8.37
CA VAL A 55 -0.51 7.54 9.78
C VAL A 55 0.99 7.35 9.98
N LYS A 56 1.48 7.87 11.11
CA LYS A 56 2.84 7.66 11.61
C LYS A 56 2.82 7.25 13.08
N TRP A 57 3.79 6.44 13.48
CA TRP A 57 3.98 6.02 14.88
C TRP A 57 5.45 6.12 15.30
N ARG A 58 5.70 6.17 16.61
CA ARG A 58 7.00 6.57 17.17
C ARG A 58 8.12 5.54 17.01
N SER A 59 7.80 4.24 16.97
CA SER A 59 8.84 3.20 16.91
C SER A 59 9.46 3.02 15.53
N ALA A 60 8.79 3.43 14.45
CA ALA A 60 9.39 3.32 13.12
C ALA A 60 10.42 4.44 12.86
N PRO A 61 11.56 4.12 12.24
CA PRO A 61 12.65 5.05 12.00
C PRO A 61 12.30 6.09 10.93
N ASP A 62 12.93 7.27 10.98
CA ASP A 62 12.70 8.35 10.00
C ASP A 62 12.96 7.91 8.56
N MET A 63 13.93 7.03 8.34
CA MET A 63 14.23 6.48 7.01
C MET A 63 13.03 5.72 6.42
N PHE A 64 12.24 5.04 7.26
CA PHE A 64 11.01 4.39 6.83
C PHE A 64 10.01 5.42 6.31
N TRP A 65 9.81 6.52 7.04
CA TRP A 65 8.87 7.57 6.66
C TRP A 65 9.26 8.35 5.41
N ARG A 66 10.57 8.41 5.12
CA ARG A 66 11.09 9.00 3.88
C ARG A 66 10.81 8.13 2.66
N ARG A 67 10.68 6.82 2.84
CA ARG A 67 10.47 5.87 1.73
C ARG A 67 9.03 5.42 1.57
N PHE A 68 8.30 5.27 2.67
CA PHE A 68 6.96 4.70 2.68
C PHE A 68 5.93 5.65 3.31
N ALA A 69 4.70 5.51 2.82
CA ALA A 69 3.50 6.08 3.42
C ALA A 69 2.57 4.93 3.82
N VAL A 70 1.97 5.04 5.01
CA VAL A 70 1.04 4.02 5.53
C VAL A 70 -0.32 4.65 5.72
N LEU A 71 -1.35 4.07 5.11
CA LEU A 71 -2.73 4.53 5.18
C LEU A 71 -3.58 3.53 5.95
N THR A 72 -4.42 4.02 6.86
CA THR A 72 -5.39 3.16 7.56
C THR A 72 -6.48 4.00 8.22
N ALA A 73 -7.68 3.46 8.35
CA ALA A 73 -8.75 4.06 9.14
C ALA A 73 -8.48 4.01 10.65
N ARG A 74 -7.67 3.06 11.13
CA ARG A 74 -7.38 2.86 12.56
C ARG A 74 -5.87 2.87 12.78
N LYS A 75 -5.37 3.93 13.39
CA LYS A 75 -3.93 4.18 13.56
C LYS A 75 -3.20 3.03 14.26
N GLU A 76 -3.86 2.37 15.21
CA GLU A 76 -3.38 1.22 15.96
C GLU A 76 -3.13 -0.04 15.10
N HIS A 77 -3.81 -0.17 13.95
CA HIS A 77 -3.60 -1.29 13.04
C HIS A 77 -2.23 -1.26 12.37
N ALA A 78 -1.69 -0.07 12.11
CA ALA A 78 -0.43 0.11 11.42
C ALA A 78 0.77 -0.51 12.18
N PRO A 79 1.07 -0.12 13.44
CA PRO A 79 2.16 -0.74 14.20
C PRO A 79 1.86 -2.19 14.62
N ALA A 80 0.60 -2.62 14.61
CA ALA A 80 0.25 -4.00 14.90
C ALA A 80 0.57 -4.94 13.72
N TRP A 81 0.46 -4.45 12.48
CA TRP A 81 0.82 -5.19 11.27
C TRP A 81 2.30 -5.02 10.90
N ILE A 82 2.81 -3.79 10.94
CA ILE A 82 4.16 -3.41 10.56
C ILE A 82 5.06 -3.44 11.80
N ASP A 83 5.63 -4.61 12.05
CA ASP A 83 6.62 -4.80 13.12
C ASP A 83 8.03 -4.39 12.67
N ASP A 84 8.97 -4.37 13.62
CA ASP A 84 10.34 -3.93 13.37
C ASP A 84 11.04 -4.79 12.29
N ARG A 85 10.80 -6.12 12.30
CA ARG A 85 11.31 -7.02 11.27
C ARG A 85 10.76 -6.66 9.89
N PHE A 86 9.48 -6.28 9.79
CA PHE A 86 8.90 -5.87 8.53
C PHE A 86 9.52 -4.56 8.04
N VAL A 87 9.74 -3.61 8.95
CA VAL A 87 10.46 -2.36 8.64
C VAL A 87 11.84 -2.66 8.07
N ASP A 88 12.60 -3.56 8.70
CA ASP A 88 13.94 -3.93 8.23
C ASP A 88 13.92 -4.57 6.83
N LEU A 89 12.98 -5.48 6.56
CA LEU A 89 12.80 -6.09 5.24
C LEU A 89 12.48 -5.03 4.16
N LEU A 90 11.60 -4.08 4.48
CA LEU A 90 11.21 -3.01 3.57
C LEU A 90 12.36 -2.01 3.32
N LEU A 91 13.15 -1.71 4.35
CA LEU A 91 14.31 -0.83 4.23
C LEU A 91 15.49 -1.50 3.54
N GLY A 92 15.59 -2.83 3.59
CA GLY A 92 16.56 -3.62 2.85
C GLY A 92 16.34 -3.64 1.34
N LEU A 93 15.18 -3.16 0.86
CA LEU A 93 14.95 -3.01 -0.57
C LEU A 93 15.95 -2.03 -1.18
N PRO A 94 16.51 -2.36 -2.35
CA PRO A 94 17.53 -1.55 -2.99
C PRO A 94 17.04 -0.12 -3.28
N LEU A 95 17.93 0.84 -3.05
CA LEU A 95 17.75 2.24 -3.44
C LEU A 95 18.36 2.42 -4.84
N GLY A 96 17.62 2.02 -5.88
CA GLY A 96 18.02 2.31 -7.26
C GLY A 96 17.79 3.78 -7.65
N ALA A 97 18.41 4.22 -8.74
CA ALA A 97 18.14 5.54 -9.34
C ALA A 97 16.65 5.71 -9.72
N ALA A 98 16.02 4.62 -10.15
CA ALA A 98 14.58 4.48 -10.32
C ALA A 98 14.11 3.29 -9.45
N PRO A 99 13.80 3.50 -8.16
CA PRO A 99 13.35 2.40 -7.32
C PRO A 99 12.02 1.88 -7.85
N THR A 100 11.90 0.55 -7.90
CA THR A 100 10.68 -0.11 -8.34
C THR A 100 9.52 0.27 -7.42
N PRO A 101 8.39 0.79 -7.96
CA PRO A 101 7.24 1.13 -7.14
C PRO A 101 6.70 -0.12 -6.44
N LEU A 102 6.44 -0.01 -5.14
CA LEU A 102 5.88 -1.07 -4.32
C LEU A 102 4.63 -0.59 -3.60
N MET A 103 3.63 -1.46 -3.55
CA MET A 103 2.44 -1.33 -2.72
C MET A 103 2.17 -2.65 -2.02
N LEU A 104 1.72 -2.55 -0.76
CA LEU A 104 1.18 -3.66 0.01
C LEU A 104 -0.18 -3.26 0.59
N ALA A 105 -1.15 -4.18 0.60
CA ALA A 105 -2.45 -3.93 1.22
C ALA A 105 -2.96 -5.20 1.92
N VAL A 106 -3.63 -5.02 3.05
CA VAL A 106 -4.38 -6.09 3.72
C VAL A 106 -5.86 -5.78 3.70
N GLU A 107 -6.63 -6.63 3.02
CA GLU A 107 -8.06 -6.45 2.82
C GLU A 107 -8.78 -7.78 2.95
N ARG A 108 -9.84 -7.85 3.76
CA ARG A 108 -10.68 -9.07 3.90
C ARG A 108 -9.88 -10.38 4.13
N GLY A 109 -8.74 -10.29 4.83
CA GLY A 109 -7.85 -11.43 5.06
C GLY A 109 -7.11 -11.92 3.81
N GLN A 110 -6.92 -11.05 2.83
CA GLN A 110 -5.97 -11.19 1.73
C GLN A 110 -4.87 -10.15 1.92
N CYS A 111 -3.64 -10.55 1.71
CA CYS A 111 -2.50 -9.63 1.64
C CYS A 111 -2.02 -9.60 0.20
N THR A 112 -1.95 -8.41 -0.37
CA THR A 112 -1.61 -8.21 -1.78
C THR A 112 -0.35 -7.38 -1.88
N LEU A 113 0.60 -7.82 -2.70
CA LEU A 113 1.79 -7.06 -3.09
C LEU A 113 1.67 -6.68 -4.57
N ARG A 114 1.86 -5.40 -4.88
CA ARG A 114 1.87 -4.87 -6.25
C ARG A 114 3.18 -4.16 -6.51
N THR A 115 3.87 -4.54 -7.58
CA THR A 115 5.16 -3.99 -7.97
C THR A 115 5.35 -4.04 -9.47
N GLN A 116 6.28 -3.26 -10.01
CA GLN A 116 6.63 -3.28 -11.43
C GLN A 116 7.85 -4.18 -11.66
N LEU A 117 7.65 -5.35 -12.27
CA LEU A 117 8.78 -6.23 -12.61
C LEU A 117 9.39 -5.79 -13.94
N THR A 118 10.69 -5.49 -13.94
CA THR A 118 11.45 -5.21 -15.17
C THR A 118 12.28 -6.44 -15.53
N PRO A 119 12.45 -6.79 -16.83
CA PRO A 119 13.35 -7.86 -17.24
C PRO A 119 14.78 -7.57 -16.76
N GLY A 120 15.26 -8.32 -15.76
CA GLY A 120 16.55 -8.09 -15.09
C GLY A 120 16.48 -8.21 -13.56
N ASP A 121 15.27 -8.09 -12.99
CA ASP A 121 15.01 -8.04 -11.55
C ASP A 121 14.95 -9.43 -10.87
N ARG A 122 15.66 -10.46 -11.38
CA ARG A 122 15.54 -11.84 -10.87
C ARG A 122 15.86 -11.97 -9.37
N TRP A 123 16.79 -11.15 -8.86
CA TRP A 123 17.16 -11.08 -7.44
C TRP A 123 16.12 -10.36 -6.56
N HIS A 124 15.19 -9.60 -7.17
CA HIS A 124 14.08 -9.00 -6.44
C HIS A 124 13.02 -10.04 -6.03
N LEU A 125 12.86 -11.15 -6.77
CA LEU A 125 11.75 -12.08 -6.52
C LEU A 125 11.81 -12.73 -5.15
N ASP A 126 12.98 -13.22 -4.72
CA ASP A 126 13.13 -13.85 -3.39
C ASP A 126 12.89 -12.84 -2.27
N THR A 127 13.31 -11.59 -2.47
CA THR A 127 13.10 -10.50 -1.49
C THR A 127 11.62 -10.10 -1.42
N LEU A 128 10.95 -10.00 -2.57
CA LEU A 128 9.52 -9.71 -2.65
C LEU A 128 8.66 -10.83 -2.07
N ASP A 129 9.07 -12.09 -2.28
CA ASP A 129 8.41 -13.26 -1.68
C ASP A 129 8.56 -13.26 -0.16
N ALA A 130 9.77 -13.00 0.35
CA ALA A 130 10.01 -12.87 1.79
C ALA A 130 9.17 -11.73 2.41
N ILE A 131 9.07 -10.59 1.72
CA ILE A 131 8.22 -9.46 2.11
C ILE A 131 6.75 -9.86 2.15
N LEU A 132 6.24 -10.49 1.07
CA LEU A 132 4.84 -10.89 0.99
C LEU A 132 4.51 -11.96 2.04
N ALA A 133 5.36 -12.97 2.20
CA ALA A 133 5.19 -14.02 3.19
C ALA A 133 5.15 -13.46 4.62
N HIS A 134 6.07 -12.54 4.96
CA HIS A 134 6.07 -11.87 6.26
C HIS A 134 4.80 -11.02 6.45
N ALA A 135 4.42 -10.24 5.43
CA ALA A 135 3.21 -9.43 5.45
C ALA A 135 1.94 -10.27 5.68
N CYS A 136 1.84 -11.44 5.04
CA CYS A 136 0.76 -12.41 5.19
C CYS A 136 0.71 -13.00 6.61
N ASP A 137 1.84 -13.49 7.15
CA ASP A 137 1.90 -14.07 8.50
C ASP A 137 1.49 -13.03 9.55
N ARG A 138 2.03 -11.81 9.45
CA ARG A 138 1.65 -10.69 10.32
C ARG A 138 0.18 -10.35 10.20
N ALA A 139 -0.36 -10.26 8.99
CA ALA A 139 -1.78 -9.97 8.78
C ALA A 139 -2.68 -11.03 9.42
N ALA A 140 -2.33 -12.32 9.28
CA ALA A 140 -3.11 -13.42 9.85
C ALA A 140 -3.17 -13.38 11.40
N ARG A 141 -2.10 -12.91 12.04
CA ARG A 141 -2.02 -12.76 13.51
C ARG A 141 -2.74 -11.51 14.01
N THR A 142 -2.67 -10.43 13.24
CA THR A 142 -3.17 -9.11 13.67
C THR A 142 -4.64 -8.89 13.31
N PHE A 143 -5.08 -9.40 12.15
CA PHE A 143 -6.42 -9.20 11.61
C PHE A 143 -7.10 -10.56 11.39
N PRO A 144 -7.52 -11.24 12.47
CA PRO A 144 -8.21 -12.52 12.32
C PRO A 144 -9.47 -12.32 11.47
N ARG A 145 -9.70 -13.22 10.51
CA ARG A 145 -10.93 -13.22 9.73
C ARG A 145 -12.11 -13.26 10.69
N ALA A 146 -13.05 -12.33 10.53
CA ALA A 146 -14.35 -12.46 11.17
C ALA A 146 -14.93 -13.81 10.71
N ARG A 147 -15.21 -14.70 11.67
CA ARG A 147 -15.96 -15.92 11.38
C ARG A 147 -17.38 -15.50 11.00
N THR A 148 -17.67 -15.53 9.71
CA THR A 148 -19.04 -15.51 9.19
C THR A 148 -19.78 -16.77 9.59
#